data_AF-A0A5D6UYY5-F1
#
_entry.id   AF-A0A5D6UYY5-F1
#
_cell.length_a   1.000
_cell.length_b   1.000
_cell.length_c   1.000
_cell.angle_alpha   90.00
_cell.angle_beta   90.00
_cell.angle_gamma   90.00
#
_symmetry.space_group_name_H-M   'P 1'
#
loop_
_entity.id
_entity.type
_entity.pdbx_description
1 polymer ?
#
loop_
_entity_poly.entity_id
_entity_poly.type
_entity_poly.pdbx_seq_one_letter_code
_entity_poly.pdbx_strand_id
1 'polypeptide(L)'
;MTFCFLIVNPSPMRVLDIIQISPQEVFIVGYPDGPVVPGPWALQLNGETVAVLEATGEAQLEAQAKGKLALPRAVVCRGQVERQRFDFTRDEVTLERAS
;
A
#
# COMPACT_ATOMS: atom_id res chain seq x y z
N MET A 1 -28.19 -13.85 18.30
CA MET A 1 -26.84 -13.28 18.55
C MET A 1 -26.38 -12.65 17.24
N THR A 2 -26.63 -11.35 17.09
CA THR A 2 -26.23 -10.60 15.90
C THR A 2 -24.76 -10.23 16.06
N PHE A 3 -23.88 -10.92 15.33
CA PHE A 3 -22.50 -10.48 15.19
C PHE A 3 -22.51 -9.27 14.25
N CYS A 4 -22.51 -8.07 14.83
CA CYS A 4 -22.15 -6.85 14.12
C CYS A 4 -20.67 -6.97 13.75
N PHE A 5 -20.38 -7.53 12.57
CA PHE A 5 -19.14 -7.24 11.90
C PHE A 5 -19.18 -5.75 11.56
N LEU A 6 -18.63 -4.93 12.45
CA LEU A 6 -18.01 -3.67 12.02
C LEU A 6 -16.98 -4.10 10.98
N ILE A 7 -17.38 -4.05 9.71
CA ILE A 7 -16.44 -4.07 8.60
C ILE A 7 -15.60 -2.82 8.83
N VAL A 8 -14.49 -2.99 9.54
CA VAL A 8 -13.38 -2.05 9.48
C VAL A 8 -12.91 -2.20 8.05
N ASN A 9 -13.57 -1.49 7.12
CA ASN A 9 -13.11 -1.39 5.75
C ASN A 9 -11.67 -0.91 5.88
N PRO A 10 -10.68 -1.73 5.51
CA PRO A 10 -9.31 -1.28 5.50
C PRO A 10 -9.27 -0.22 4.41
N SER A 11 -9.16 1.04 4.82
CA SER A 11 -9.22 2.15 3.89
C SER A 11 -8.12 1.96 2.83
N PRO A 12 -8.48 2.03 1.54
CA PRO A 12 -7.53 1.82 0.45
C PRO A 12 -6.42 2.86 0.53
N MET A 13 -5.18 2.41 0.47
CA MET A 13 -4.04 3.32 0.36
C MET A 13 -3.82 3.66 -1.11
N ARG A 14 -3.83 4.95 -1.45
CA ARG A 14 -3.38 5.39 -2.78
C ARG A 14 -1.88 5.18 -2.91
N VAL A 15 -1.47 4.39 -3.89
CA VAL A 15 -0.06 4.12 -4.19
C VAL A 15 0.47 5.21 -5.12
N LEU A 16 1.62 5.77 -4.75
CA LEU A 16 2.34 6.79 -5.51
C LEU A 16 3.57 6.22 -6.19
N ASP A 17 4.23 5.26 -5.54
CA ASP A 17 5.38 4.57 -6.11
C ASP A 17 5.56 3.17 -5.52
N ILE A 18 6.30 2.33 -6.24
CA ILE A 18 6.65 0.97 -5.84
C ILE A 18 8.15 0.79 -6.00
N ILE A 19 8.85 0.57 -4.89
CA ILE A 19 10.31 0.48 -4.86
C ILE A 19 10.69 -0.97 -4.54
N GLN A 20 11.22 -1.70 -5.52
CA GLN A 20 11.74 -3.05 -5.28
C GLN A 20 13.10 -2.93 -4.56
N ILE A 21 13.17 -3.37 -3.30
CA ILE A 21 14.39 -3.32 -2.49
C ILE A 21 15.23 -4.57 -2.72
N SER A 22 14.58 -5.73 -2.79
CA SER A 22 15.21 -7.02 -3.07
C SER A 22 14.23 -7.94 -3.79
N PRO A 23 14.62 -9.13 -4.28
CA PRO A 23 13.69 -10.07 -4.91
C PRO A 23 12.53 -10.54 -4.03
N GLN A 24 12.56 -10.26 -2.72
CA GLN A 24 11.53 -10.68 -1.77
C GLN A 24 10.91 -9.50 -1.02
N GLU A 25 11.45 -8.29 -1.18
CA GLU A 25 11.04 -7.12 -0.42
C GLU A 25 10.77 -5.94 -1.35
N VAL A 26 9.61 -5.34 -1.16
CA VAL A 26 9.13 -4.20 -1.94
C VAL A 26 8.54 -3.17 -0.99
N PHE A 27 8.84 -1.91 -1.22
CA PHE A 27 8.22 -0.81 -0.50
C PHE A 27 7.12 -0.21 -1.36
N ILE A 28 5.93 -0.10 -0.80
CA ILE A 28 4.78 0.55 -1.43
C ILE A 28 4.64 1.94 -0.83
N VAL A 29 4.91 2.97 -1.61
CA VAL A 29 4.90 4.37 -1.15
C VAL A 29 3.55 4.99 -1.45
N GLY A 30 2.97 5.69 -0.47
CA GLY A 30 1.69 6.37 -0.68
C GLY A 30 1.09 6.98 0.58
N TYR A 31 -0.22 7.20 0.55
CA TYR A 31 -0.98 7.79 1.65
C TYR A 31 -1.93 6.75 2.24
N PRO A 32 -1.53 6.05 3.32
CA PRO A 32 -2.46 5.18 4.01
C PRO A 32 -3.43 6.02 4.84
N ASP A 33 -4.73 5.76 4.66
CA ASP A 33 -5.82 6.41 5.38
C ASP A 33 -5.95 5.93 6.84
N GLY A 34 -5.06 5.06 7.30
CA GLY A 34 -5.08 4.47 8.63
C GLY A 34 -3.79 3.71 8.99
N PRO A 35 -3.77 2.99 10.12
CA PRO A 35 -2.63 2.17 10.50
C PRO A 35 -2.48 0.99 9.53
N VAL A 36 -1.25 0.72 9.09
CA VAL A 36 -0.98 -0.43 8.25
C VAL A 36 -0.76 -1.63 9.16
N VAL A 37 -1.67 -2.59 9.06
CA VAL A 37 -1.63 -3.82 9.84
C VAL A 37 -0.86 -4.89 9.06
N PRO A 38 0.03 -5.65 9.72
CA PRO A 38 0.69 -6.78 9.08
C PRO A 38 -0.31 -7.81 8.54
N GLY A 39 0.05 -8.46 7.42
CA GLY A 39 -0.78 -9.48 6.77
C GLY A 39 -0.88 -9.28 5.25
N PRO A 40 -1.82 -9.96 4.58
CA PRO A 40 -1.94 -9.90 3.14
C PRO A 40 -2.68 -8.63 2.68
N TRP A 41 -2.12 -7.97 1.67
CA TRP A 41 -2.65 -6.79 1.00
C TRP A 41 -2.67 -7.03 -0.51
N ALA A 42 -3.82 -6.76 -1.13
CA ALA A 42 -4.00 -6.77 -2.57
C ALA A 42 -3.54 -5.43 -3.15
N LEU A 43 -2.59 -5.50 -4.07
CA LEU A 43 -2.23 -4.38 -4.95
C LEU A 43 -3.19 -4.42 -6.14
N GLN A 44 -3.95 -3.35 -6.30
CA GLN A 44 -4.89 -3.20 -7.40
C GLN A 44 -4.42 -2.15 -8.40
N LEU A 45 -4.67 -2.46 -9.67
CA LEU A 45 -4.45 -1.58 -10.81
C LEU A 45 -5.80 -1.36 -11.49
N ASN A 46 -6.32 -0.14 -11.44
CA ASN A 46 -7.62 0.24 -12.00
C ASN A 46 -8.78 -0.68 -11.51
N GLY A 47 -8.71 -1.10 -10.23
CA GLY A 47 -9.68 -2.01 -9.60
C GLY A 47 -9.44 -3.51 -9.84
N GLU A 48 -8.42 -3.89 -10.60
CA GLU A 48 -8.03 -5.29 -10.80
C GLU A 48 -6.88 -5.68 -9.86
N THR A 49 -7.01 -6.77 -9.11
CA THR A 49 -5.91 -7.27 -8.27
C THR A 49 -4.78 -7.82 -9.14
N VAL A 50 -3.63 -7.16 -9.11
CA VAL A 50 -2.46 -7.53 -9.90
C VAL A 50 -1.39 -8.27 -9.10
N ALA A 51 -1.38 -8.11 -7.78
CA ALA A 51 -0.51 -8.84 -6.86
C ALA A 51 -1.12 -8.91 -5.46
N VAL A 52 -0.72 -9.93 -4.69
CA VAL A 52 -0.96 -10.01 -3.25
C VAL A 52 0.39 -9.97 -2.56
N LEU A 53 0.55 -9.01 -1.64
CA LEU A 53 1.78 -8.71 -0.93
C LEU A 53 1.57 -8.92 0.57
N GLU A 54 2.58 -9.40 1.26
CA GLU A 54 2.52 -9.54 2.72
C GLU A 54 3.11 -8.29 3.37
N ALA A 55 2.26 -7.38 3.84
CA ALA A 55 2.70 -6.22 4.60
C ALA A 55 3.30 -6.67 5.94
N THR A 56 4.51 -6.21 6.24
CA THR A 56 5.20 -6.52 7.49
C THR A 56 5.26 -5.32 8.44
N GLY A 57 5.03 -4.12 7.95
CA GLY A 57 5.05 -2.89 8.75
C GLY A 57 5.19 -1.63 7.89
N GLU A 58 5.62 -0.56 8.53
CA GLU A 58 5.74 0.76 7.92
C GLU A 58 7.14 1.32 8.08
N ALA A 59 7.70 1.85 7.01
CA ALA A 59 8.92 2.64 7.00
C ALA A 59 8.54 4.13 6.89
N GLN A 60 9.07 4.92 7.81
CA GLN A 60 8.89 6.37 7.78
C GLN A 60 9.90 6.95 6.78
N LEU A 61 9.41 7.59 5.73
CA LEU A 61 10.27 8.33 4.82
C LEU A 61 10.70 9.63 5.52
N GLU A 62 12.01 9.78 5.76
CA GLU A 62 12.56 11.03 6.26
C GLU A 62 12.42 12.11 5.18
N ALA A 63 11.33 12.87 5.22
CA ALA A 63 11.20 14.08 4.44
C ALA A 63 11.32 15.29 5.36
N GLN A 64 12.32 16.14 5.08
CA GLN A 64 12.43 17.49 5.63
C GLN A 64 11.20 18.31 5.21
N ALA A 65 10.13 18.31 6.02
CA ALA A 65 8.92 19.04 5.68
C ALA A 65 9.04 20.52 6.06
N LYS A 66 9.38 21.35 5.07
CA LYS A 66 9.07 22.79 5.08
C LYS A 66 7.64 22.97 4.55
N GLY A 67 6.62 22.69 5.36
CA GLY A 67 5.22 22.96 5.03
C GLY A 67 4.26 21.79 5.33
N LYS A 68 3.02 22.13 5.69
CA LYS A 68 1.94 21.29 6.25
C LYS A 68 1.37 20.16 5.35
N LEU A 69 2.18 19.51 4.51
CA LEU A 69 1.73 18.36 3.72
C LEU A 69 2.01 17.07 4.50
N ALA A 70 1.00 16.21 4.61
CA ALA A 70 1.18 14.86 5.15
C ALA A 70 2.26 14.16 4.32
N LEU A 71 3.28 13.62 4.98
CA LEU A 71 4.34 12.91 4.29
C LEU A 71 3.81 11.56 3.80
N PRO A 72 4.13 11.17 2.56
CA PRO A 72 3.85 9.81 2.12
C PRO A 72 4.59 8.83 3.05
N ARG A 73 3.94 7.70 3.33
CA ARG A 73 4.49 6.60 4.14
C ARG A 73 4.85 5.46 3.19
N ALA A 74 5.88 4.71 3.55
CA ALA A 74 6.26 3.51 2.82
C ALA A 74 5.78 2.29 3.60
N VAL A 75 4.95 1.45 2.99
CA VAL A 75 4.58 0.14 3.52
C VAL A 75 5.65 -0.85 3.11
N VAL A 76 6.21 -1.54 4.08
CA VAL A 76 7.16 -2.62 3.83
C VAL A 76 6.36 -3.89 3.56
N CYS A 77 6.53 -4.43 2.35
CA CYS A 77 5.85 -5.62 1.90
C CYS A 77 6.86 -6.70 1.49
N ARG A 78 6.50 -7.95 1.74
CA ARG A 78 7.16 -9.10 1.13
C ARG A 78 6.41 -9.53 -0.12
N GLY A 79 7.15 -9.77 -1.19
CA GLY A 79 6.62 -10.17 -2.49
C GLY A 79 7.38 -9.53 -3.64
N GLN A 80 6.91 -9.83 -4.85
CA GLN A 80 7.42 -9.25 -6.08
C GLN A 80 6.31 -8.46 -6.76
N VAL A 81 6.68 -7.29 -7.27
CA VAL A 81 5.79 -6.48 -8.08
C VAL A 81 6.51 -6.13 -9.37
N GLU A 82 5.87 -6.43 -10.50
CA GLU A 82 6.35 -6.00 -11.81
C GLU A 82 6.03 -4.51 -12.00
N ARG A 83 6.87 -3.62 -11.44
CA ARG A 83 6.71 -2.16 -11.50
C ARG A 83 6.41 -1.63 -12.92
N GLN A 84 6.90 -2.31 -13.95
CA GLN A 84 6.69 -1.95 -15.37
C GLN A 84 5.21 -2.01 -15.80
N ARG A 85 4.34 -2.68 -15.05
CA ARG A 85 2.90 -2.75 -15.31
C ARG A 85 2.13 -1.50 -14.88
N PHE A 86 2.77 -0.57 -14.18
CA PHE A 86 2.11 0.58 -13.55
C PHE A 86 2.56 1.89 -14.21
N ASP A 87 1.61 2.64 -14.75
CA ASP A 87 1.78 4.06 -15.07
C ASP A 87 1.08 4.90 -14.00
N PHE A 88 1.79 5.26 -12.93
CA PHE A 88 1.24 6.04 -11.81
C PHE A 88 0.69 7.43 -12.20
N THR A 89 0.89 7.88 -13.44
CA THR A 89 0.30 9.14 -13.94
C THR A 89 -1.08 8.95 -14.56
N ARG A 90 -1.40 7.73 -15.02
CA ARG A 90 -2.65 7.40 -15.72
C ARG A 90 -3.50 6.40 -14.96
N ASP A 91 -2.84 5.48 -14.27
CA ASP A 91 -3.48 4.38 -13.58
C ASP A 91 -3.85 4.78 -12.15
N GLU A 92 -4.99 4.27 -11.71
CA GLU A 92 -5.36 4.25 -10.31
C GLU A 92 -4.74 3.03 -9.65
N VAL A 93 -3.72 3.24 -8.83
CA VAL A 93 -3.06 2.16 -8.10
C VAL A 93 -3.42 2.28 -6.62
N THR A 94 -4.04 1.24 -6.10
CA THR A 94 -4.46 1.16 -4.69
C THR A 94 -3.90 -0.08 -4.02
N LEU A 95 -3.65 0.03 -2.72
CA LEU A 95 -3.27 -1.08 -1.88
C LEU A 95 -4.38 -1.29 -0.84
N GLU A 96 -5.03 -2.44 -0.88
CA GLU A 96 -6.15 -2.80 -0.03
C GLU A 96 -5.80 -4.03 0.78
N ARG A 97 -6.33 -4.16 1.99
CA ARG A 97 -6.11 -5.40 2.75
C ARG A 97 -6.89 -6.53 2.09
N ALA A 98 -6.25 -7.66 1.85
CA ALA A 98 -6.93 -8.86 1.39
C ALA A 98 -7.76 -9.41 2.58
N SER A 99 -9.09 -9.38 2.44
CA SER A 99 -10.06 -9.89 3.42
C SER A 99 -10.00 -11.40 3.57
#